data_AF-A0A100JR55-F1
#
_entry.id   AF-A0A100JR55-F1
#
_cell.length_a   1.000
_cell.length_b   1.000
_cell.length_c   1.000
_cell.angle_alpha   90.00
_cell.angle_beta   90.00
_cell.angle_gamma   90.00
#
_symmetry.space_group_name_H-M   'P 1'
#
loop_
_entity.id
_entity.type
_entity.pdbx_description
1 polymer ?
#
loop_
_entity_poly.entity_id
_entity_poly.type
_entity_poly.pdbx_seq_one_letter_code
_entity_poly.pdbx_strand_id
1 'polypeptide(L)'
;MQLLAATTLDSMFTEIQDILRTAGATVAIIALLILGIRMLISMKQGEGLREAFQGFGMIALAALIIGSASGLAGVLISLGTQIGGDG
;
A
#
# COMPACT_ATOMS: atom_id res chain seq x y z
N MET A 1 -3.58 -13.73 33.42
CA MET A 1 -4.82 -13.16 32.83
C MET A 1 -4.53 -11.95 31.93
N GLN A 2 -3.59 -11.05 32.28
CA GLN A 2 -3.15 -9.94 31.40
C GLN A 2 -2.44 -10.39 30.11
N LEU A 3 -1.63 -11.45 30.17
CA LEU A 3 -0.86 -11.97 29.03
C LEU A 3 -1.75 -12.52 27.90
N LEU A 4 -2.86 -13.18 28.25
CA LEU A 4 -3.86 -13.72 27.30
C LEU A 4 -4.64 -12.61 26.58
N ALA A 5 -4.91 -11.49 27.27
CA ALA A 5 -5.60 -10.35 26.66
C ALA A 5 -4.69 -9.62 25.65
N ALA A 6 -3.40 -9.50 25.95
CA ALA A 6 -2.41 -8.91 25.04
C ALA A 6 -2.23 -9.74 23.77
N THR A 7 -2.08 -11.06 23.88
CA THR A 7 -1.94 -11.95 22.72
C THR A 7 -3.19 -11.99 21.84
N THR A 8 -4.38 -11.84 22.45
CA THR A 8 -5.65 -11.79 21.71
C THR A 8 -5.77 -10.47 20.94
N LEU A 9 -5.43 -9.35 21.58
CA LEU A 9 -5.42 -8.04 20.92
C LEU A 9 -4.43 -7.99 19.75
N ASP A 10 -3.21 -8.49 19.93
CA ASP A 10 -2.21 -8.54 18.85
C ASP A 10 -2.64 -9.42 17.68
N SER A 11 -3.30 -10.55 17.97
CA SER A 11 -3.85 -11.44 16.94
C SER A 11 -4.94 -10.73 16.14
N MET A 12 -5.84 -10.01 16.82
CA MET A 12 -6.90 -9.22 16.16
C MET A 12 -6.33 -8.06 15.33
N PHE A 13 -5.29 -7.36 15.83
CA PHE A 13 -4.64 -6.29 15.06
C PHE A 13 -3.93 -6.82 13.82
N THR A 14 -3.30 -7.99 13.93
CA THR A 14 -2.66 -8.66 12.79
C THR A 14 -3.69 -9.04 11.73
N GLU A 15 -4.82 -9.62 12.14
CA GLU A 15 -5.91 -9.98 11.23
C GLU A 15 -6.51 -8.74 10.55
N ILE A 16 -6.75 -7.66 11.29
CA ILE A 16 -7.19 -6.37 10.74
C ILE A 16 -6.16 -5.82 9.74
N GLN A 17 -4.87 -5.90 10.06
CA GLN A 17 -3.80 -5.45 9.18
C GLN A 17 -3.76 -6.23 7.87
N ASP A 18 -3.92 -7.55 7.91
CA ASP A 18 -3.94 -8.38 6.71
C ASP A 18 -5.17 -8.12 5.84
N ILE A 19 -6.34 -7.94 6.46
CA ILE A 19 -7.57 -7.54 5.75
C ILE A 19 -7.36 -6.17 5.08
N LEU A 20 -6.84 -5.18 5.81
CA LEU A 20 -6.60 -3.83 5.28
C LEU A 20 -5.56 -3.81 4.17
N ARG A 21 -4.49 -4.61 4.28
CA ARG A 21 -3.46 -4.75 3.23
C ARG A 21 -4.05 -5.38 1.97
N THR A 22 -4.83 -6.45 2.12
CA THR A 22 -5.45 -7.15 1.00
C THR A 22 -6.49 -6.26 0.31
N ALA A 23 -7.38 -5.63 1.09
CA ALA A 23 -8.37 -4.70 0.57
C ALA A 23 -7.71 -3.49 -0.12
N GLY A 24 -6.68 -2.91 0.51
CA GLY A 24 -5.92 -1.79 -0.04
C GLY A 24 -5.20 -2.14 -1.34
N ALA A 25 -4.57 -3.32 -1.42
CA ALA A 25 -3.94 -3.82 -2.64
C ALA A 25 -4.97 -3.99 -3.77
N THR A 26 -6.14 -4.54 -3.45
CA THR A 26 -7.22 -4.73 -4.43
C THR A 26 -7.74 -3.40 -4.98
N VAL A 27 -7.94 -2.40 -4.10
CA VAL A 27 -8.34 -1.04 -4.49
C VAL A 27 -7.26 -0.37 -5.36
N ALA A 28 -5.99 -0.54 -5.01
CA ALA A 28 -4.87 -0.01 -5.80
C ALA A 28 -4.84 -0.61 -7.21
N ILE A 29 -5.04 -1.93 -7.34
CA ILE A 29 -5.11 -2.61 -8.64
C ILE A 29 -6.28 -2.09 -9.47
N ILE A 30 -7.47 -1.93 -8.87
CA ILE A 30 -8.65 -1.37 -9.57
C ILE A 30 -8.38 0.06 -10.03
N ALA A 31 -7.77 0.89 -9.18
CA ALA A 31 -7.41 2.26 -9.54
C ALA A 31 -6.43 2.30 -10.72
N LEU A 32 -5.43 1.42 -10.74
CA LEU A 32 -4.48 1.27 -11.85
C LEU A 32 -5.17 0.82 -13.14
N LEU A 33 -6.12 -0.12 -13.07
CA LEU A 33 -6.92 -0.56 -14.21
C LEU A 33 -7.76 0.57 -14.79
N ILE A 34 -8.48 1.31 -13.93
CA ILE A 34 -9.29 2.47 -14.35
C ILE A 34 -8.39 3.51 -15.03
N LEU A 35 -7.20 3.76 -14.50
CA LEU A 35 -6.25 4.71 -15.09
C LEU A 35 -5.74 4.25 -16.45
N GLY A 36 -5.34 2.98 -16.57
CA GLY A 36 -4.89 2.41 -17.84
C GLY A 36 -5.97 2.49 -18.92
N ILE A 37 -7.23 2.21 -18.56
CA ILE A 37 -8.37 2.36 -19.47
C ILE A 37 -8.58 3.83 -19.86
N ARG A 38 -8.51 4.76 -18.91
CA ARG A 38 -8.61 6.21 -19.18
C ARG A 38 -7.50 6.70 -20.13
N MET A 39 -6.28 6.22 -19.95
CA MET A 39 -5.15 6.54 -20.83
C MET A 39 -5.38 6.03 -22.26
N LEU A 40 -5.85 4.78 -22.43
CA LEU A 40 -6.13 4.21 -23.75
C LEU A 40 -7.23 5.01 -24.50
N ILE A 41 -8.25 5.47 -23.80
CA ILE A 41 -9.32 6.30 -24.39
C ILE A 41 -8.80 7.68 -24.79
N SER A 42 -8.00 8.32 -23.94
CA SER A 42 -7.39 9.63 -24.22
C SER A 42 -6.44 9.58 -25.42
N MET A 43 -5.62 8.53 -25.53
CA MET A 43 -4.74 8.33 -26.70
C MET A 43 -5.53 8.19 -28.00
N LYS A 44 -6.69 7.51 -27.97
CA LYS A 44 -7.55 7.35 -29.15
C LYS A 44 -8.22 8.66 -29.59
N GLN A 45 -8.38 9.63 -28.69
CA GLN A 45 -9.02 10.92 -28.98
C GLN A 45 -8.04 12.00 -29.44
N GLY A 46 -6.73 11.71 -29.51
CA GLY A 46 -5.71 12.67 -29.96
C GLY A 46 -5.41 13.80 -28.96
N GLU A 47 -6.17 13.88 -27.87
CA GLU A 47 -5.95 14.81 -26.77
C GLU A 47 -5.04 14.18 -25.71
N GLY A 48 -3.85 14.78 -25.53
CA GLY A 48 -3.25 14.87 -24.21
C GLY A 48 -2.54 13.63 -23.67
N LEU A 49 -1.73 12.93 -24.48
CA LEU A 49 -0.74 11.96 -23.96
C LEU A 49 0.02 12.53 -22.74
N ARG A 50 0.46 13.79 -22.82
CA ARG A 50 1.20 14.48 -21.75
C ARG A 50 0.37 14.72 -20.48
N GLU A 51 -0.92 14.99 -20.62
CA GLU A 51 -1.82 15.28 -19.49
C GLU A 51 -2.23 13.99 -18.77
N ALA A 52 -2.50 12.93 -19.55
CA ALA A 52 -2.73 11.59 -19.02
C ALA A 52 -1.48 11.03 -18.31
N PHE A 53 -0.28 11.22 -18.87
CA PHE A 53 0.99 10.84 -18.23
C PHE A 53 1.32 11.67 -16.99
N GLN A 54 0.93 12.95 -16.92
CA GLN A 54 1.10 13.76 -15.72
C GLN A 54 0.21 13.27 -14.57
N GLY A 55 -1.06 12.94 -14.86
CA GLY A 55 -1.97 12.35 -13.89
C GLY A 55 -1.53 10.96 -13.42
N PHE A 56 -1.10 10.10 -14.35
CA PHE A 56 -0.56 8.77 -14.03
C PHE A 56 0.75 8.85 -13.24
N GLY A 57 1.66 9.74 -13.64
CA GLY A 57 2.96 9.93 -12.98
C GLY A 57 2.81 10.32 -11.51
N MET A 58 1.86 11.20 -11.18
CA MET A 58 1.60 11.60 -9.80
C MET A 58 1.06 10.46 -8.94
N ILE A 59 0.17 9.64 -9.49
CA ILE A 59 -0.43 8.50 -8.77
C ILE A 59 0.59 7.38 -8.57
N ALA A 60 1.39 7.07 -9.60
CA ALA A 60 2.47 6.11 -9.50
C ALA A 60 3.53 6.55 -8.48
N LEU A 61 3.87 7.84 -8.45
CA LEU A 61 4.82 8.41 -7.50
C LEU A 61 4.28 8.39 -6.06
N ALA A 62 3.00 8.69 -5.86
CA ALA A 62 2.36 8.56 -4.55
C ALA A 62 2.34 7.11 -4.06
N ALA A 63 1.98 6.15 -4.93
CA ALA A 63 2.00 4.73 -4.60
C ALA A 63 3.42 4.22 -4.27
N LEU A 64 4.44 4.71 -5.00
CA LEU A 64 5.85 4.40 -4.74
C LEU A 64 6.30 4.93 -3.37
N ILE A 65 5.93 6.17 -3.02
CA ILE A 65 6.28 6.77 -1.72
C ILE A 65 5.61 6.02 -0.56
N ILE A 66 4.32 5.70 -0.69
CA ILE A 66 3.58 4.96 0.34
C ILE A 66 4.12 3.53 0.49
N GLY A 67 4.39 2.86 -0.63
CA GLY A 67 4.96 1.50 -0.64
C GLY A 67 6.36 1.46 -0.03
N SER A 68 7.23 2.41 -0.38
CA SER A 68 8.58 2.51 0.18
C SER A 68 8.56 2.84 1.68
N ALA A 69 7.69 3.75 2.13
CA ALA A 69 7.51 4.02 3.56
C ALA A 69 7.03 2.77 4.33
N SER A 70 6.10 2.01 3.76
CA SER A 70 5.60 0.76 4.36
C SER A 70 6.70 -0.31 4.45
N GLY A 71 7.55 -0.43 3.42
CA GLY A 71 8.69 -1.34 3.41
C GLY A 71 9.76 -0.97 4.44
N LEU A 72 10.11 0.33 4.52
CA LEU A 72 11.06 0.84 5.51
C LEU A 72 10.55 0.68 6.94
N ALA A 73 9.26 0.93 7.18
CA ALA A 73 8.63 0.68 8.48
C ALA A 73 8.69 -0.81 8.85
N GLY A 74 8.45 -1.72 7.91
CA GLY A 74 8.60 -3.15 8.14
C GLY A 74 10.03 -3.55 8.53
N VAL A 75 11.04 -2.99 7.85
CA VAL A 75 12.45 -3.21 8.20
C VAL A 75 12.78 -2.66 9.59
N LEU A 76 12.34 -1.44 9.92
CA LEU A 76 12.57 -0.84 11.24
C LEU A 76 11.87 -1.60 12.37
N ILE A 77 10.66 -2.10 12.13
CA ILE A 77 9.95 -2.96 13.08
C ILE A 77 10.72 -4.27 13.27
N SER A 78 11.18 -4.91 12.19
CA SER A 78 11.97 -6.14 12.25
C SER A 78 13.30 -5.96 12.99
N LEU A 79 13.96 -4.82 12.82
CA LEU A 79 15.18 -4.49 13.57
C LEU A 79 14.86 -4.21 15.04
N GLY A 80 13.75 -3.50 15.31
CA GLY A 80 13.28 -3.23 16.67
C GLY A 80 12.91 -4.50 17.44
N THR A 81 12.28 -5.48 16.80
CA THR A 81 11.99 -6.78 17.43
C THR A 81 13.24 -7.63 17.61
N GLN A 82 14.21 -7.56 16.68
CA GLN A 82 15.47 -8.29 16.78
C GLN A 82 16.42 -7.70 17.85
N ILE A 83 16.36 -6.39 18.10
CA ILE A 83 17.15 -5.70 19.13
C ILE A 83 16.42 -5.70 20.50
N GLY A 84 15.08 -5.64 20.50
CA GLY A 84 14.27 -5.55 21.72
C GLY A 84 13.74 -6.89 22.25
N GLY A 85 13.97 -8.00 21.55
CA GLY A 85 13.35 -9.31 21.82
C GLY A 85 14.30 -10.46 22.15
N ASP A 86 15.57 -10.18 22.49
CA ASP A 86 16.46 -11.15 23.14
C ASP A 86 16.89 -10.59 24.50
N GLY A 87 15.99 -10.80 25.47
CA GLY A 87 16.05 -10.38 26.87
C GLY A 87 14.81 -10.83 27.62
#